data_AF-A0A231GUB3-F1
#
_entry.id   AF-A0A231GUB3-F1
#
_cell.length_a   1.000
_cell.length_b   1.000
_cell.length_c   1.000
_cell.angle_alpha   90.00
_cell.angle_beta   90.00
_cell.angle_gamma   90.00
#
_symmetry.space_group_name_H-M   'P 1'
#
loop_
_entity.id
_entity.type
_entity.pdbx_description
1 polymer ?
#
loop_
_entity_poly.entity_id
_entity_poly.type
_entity_poly.pdbx_seq_one_letter_code
_entity_poly.pdbx_strand_id
1 'polypeptide(L)'
;MSDNTFPATHLPDVSAPDPTASSTPSDAAPPPAVPPTAFRSRTVASALAVRFGPDDPDAVRATALRAVQDSVKRYIDWQHHPAPGTSAAGPGEWRLTAINGIEDDLRRAYLDAVHSGVPISEINTAHDLGLAGVGWNQQPAHPLLGRLEHLAHELTLAEARAGTDRARIRELENELDHSHTRIETLSEDLAHARNTIARQTEELVDADWLTGHRHHNTEPGPQPARALAQTNAELALANDIDALERTTSLDTSGWISTAIDTALPGQPDYWPDTTDPDTGPPPSTMDHGPEVTP
;
A
#
# COMPACT_ATOMS: atom_id res chain seq x y z
N MET A 1 -77.53 -4.91 27.82
CA MET A 1 -76.79 -4.30 26.70
C MET A 1 -75.51 -5.12 26.56
N SER A 2 -75.61 -6.30 25.92
CA SER A 2 -75.37 -6.52 24.48
C SER A 2 -73.88 -6.30 24.17
N ASP A 3 -73.05 -7.35 24.20
CA ASP A 3 -72.84 -8.42 23.19
C ASP A 3 -72.38 -7.91 21.83
N ASN A 4 -71.13 -8.25 21.49
CA ASN A 4 -70.64 -8.78 20.20
C ASN A 4 -69.10 -8.82 20.25
N THR A 5 -68.41 -9.94 20.50
CA THR A 5 -68.39 -11.29 19.88
C THR A 5 -67.52 -11.35 18.60
N PHE A 6 -66.59 -12.32 18.65
CA PHE A 6 -65.89 -13.06 17.57
C PHE A 6 -64.38 -12.83 17.34
N PRO A 7 -63.63 -13.90 17.00
CA PRO A 7 -62.34 -14.23 17.60
C PRO A 7 -61.20 -14.40 16.57
N ALA A 8 -59.97 -14.60 17.08
CA ALA A 8 -58.81 -15.00 16.29
C ALA A 8 -58.83 -16.52 16.03
N THR A 9 -58.85 -16.91 14.76
CA THR A 9 -58.90 -18.32 14.31
C THR A 9 -57.49 -18.85 14.03
N HIS A 10 -57.09 -19.83 14.84
CA HIS A 10 -56.35 -21.07 14.51
C HIS A 10 -55.16 -21.05 13.52
N LEU A 11 -53.96 -21.23 14.11
CA LEU A 11 -52.91 -22.11 13.56
C LEU A 11 -53.23 -23.57 13.94
N PRO A 12 -52.86 -24.56 13.11
CA PRO A 12 -52.60 -25.90 13.60
C PRO A 12 -51.10 -26.22 13.54
N ASP A 13 -50.58 -26.53 14.72
CA ASP A 13 -49.44 -27.39 14.98
C ASP A 13 -49.87 -28.85 14.75
N VAL A 14 -49.13 -29.62 13.94
CA VAL A 14 -49.12 -31.09 13.99
C VAL A 14 -47.73 -31.61 13.61
N SER A 15 -47.11 -32.22 14.62
CA SER A 15 -45.90 -33.04 14.56
C SER A 15 -46.05 -34.33 13.72
N ALA A 16 -44.89 -34.84 13.32
CA ALA A 16 -44.59 -35.98 12.44
C ALA A 16 -45.28 -37.33 12.72
N PRO A 17 -45.14 -38.28 11.77
CA PRO A 17 -44.74 -39.62 12.18
C PRO A 17 -43.62 -40.27 11.33
N ASP A 18 -42.69 -40.87 12.08
CA ASP A 18 -41.85 -42.07 11.92
C ASP A 18 -40.95 -42.37 10.70
N PRO A 19 -39.74 -42.96 10.97
CA PRO A 19 -38.81 -43.47 9.97
C PRO A 19 -38.97 -44.98 9.77
N THR A 20 -39.18 -45.46 8.55
CA THR A 20 -38.63 -46.72 8.02
C THR A 20 -39.10 -46.97 6.57
N ALA A 21 -38.25 -47.71 5.83
CA ALA A 21 -38.46 -48.31 4.50
C ALA A 21 -37.98 -47.53 3.26
N SER A 22 -36.71 -47.80 2.94
CA SER A 22 -36.09 -47.91 1.62
C SER A 22 -36.94 -47.71 0.36
N SER A 23 -36.44 -46.84 -0.52
CA SER A 23 -36.29 -47.13 -1.96
C SER A 23 -35.29 -46.14 -2.57
N THR A 24 -34.03 -46.55 -2.72
CA THR A 24 -33.23 -46.10 -3.86
C THR A 24 -33.80 -46.74 -5.12
N PRO A 25 -33.87 -46.01 -6.23
CA PRO A 25 -32.81 -46.22 -7.21
C PRO A 25 -32.36 -44.95 -7.96
N SER A 26 -31.19 -45.08 -8.57
CA SER A 26 -30.71 -44.32 -9.73
C SER A 26 -30.27 -42.88 -9.49
N ASP A 27 -29.00 -42.75 -9.11
CA ASP A 27 -27.96 -42.32 -10.06
C ASP A 27 -28.44 -41.31 -11.13
N ALA A 28 -28.85 -40.13 -10.67
CA ALA A 28 -28.85 -38.93 -11.49
C ALA A 28 -27.53 -38.22 -11.19
N ALA A 29 -26.51 -38.56 -11.98
CA ALA A 29 -25.30 -37.77 -12.08
C ALA A 29 -25.69 -36.28 -12.20
N PRO A 30 -24.98 -35.36 -11.51
CA PRO A 30 -25.18 -33.94 -11.75
C PRO A 30 -25.04 -33.69 -13.26
N PRO A 31 -25.87 -32.80 -13.86
CA PRO A 31 -25.72 -32.49 -15.28
C PRO A 31 -24.25 -32.14 -15.52
N PRO A 32 -23.62 -32.68 -16.58
CA PRO A 32 -22.20 -32.47 -16.80
C PRO A 32 -21.95 -30.96 -16.77
N ALA A 33 -21.05 -30.55 -15.87
CA ALA A 33 -20.58 -29.19 -15.80
C ALA A 33 -20.21 -28.78 -17.22
N VAL A 34 -20.96 -27.84 -17.79
CA VAL A 34 -20.65 -27.26 -19.09
C VAL A 34 -19.20 -26.79 -18.95
N PRO A 35 -18.25 -27.30 -19.76
CA PRO A 35 -16.87 -26.84 -19.68
C PRO A 35 -16.89 -25.33 -19.88
N PRO A 36 -16.03 -24.55 -19.20
CA PRO A 36 -16.04 -23.10 -19.30
C PRO A 36 -15.66 -22.66 -20.72
N THR A 37 -16.62 -22.66 -21.65
CA THR A 37 -16.52 -22.20 -23.04
C THR A 37 -16.72 -20.68 -23.13
N ALA A 38 -16.26 -19.97 -22.11
CA ALA A 38 -16.33 -18.53 -22.03
C ALA A 38 -14.92 -17.95 -22.04
N PHE A 39 -14.25 -18.00 -23.19
CA PHE A 39 -13.33 -16.94 -23.59
C PHE A 39 -14.15 -15.66 -23.83
N ARG A 40 -14.89 -15.21 -22.81
CA ARG A 40 -15.58 -13.93 -22.86
C ARG A 40 -14.50 -12.90 -22.68
N SER A 41 -14.25 -12.14 -23.74
CA SER A 41 -13.52 -10.87 -23.67
C SER A 41 -14.06 -10.08 -22.47
N ARG A 42 -13.30 -10.02 -21.37
CA ARG A 42 -13.59 -9.07 -20.30
C ARG A 42 -13.29 -7.71 -20.91
N THR A 43 -14.32 -7.01 -21.38
CA THR A 43 -14.22 -5.63 -21.82
C THR A 43 -13.62 -4.85 -20.66
N VAL A 44 -12.36 -4.46 -20.79
CA VAL A 44 -11.71 -3.57 -19.84
C VAL A 44 -12.50 -2.28 -19.89
N ALA A 45 -13.11 -1.88 -18.76
CA ALA A 45 -13.88 -0.66 -18.68
C ALA A 45 -13.00 0.51 -19.12
N SER A 46 -13.48 1.30 -20.09
CA SER A 46 -12.71 2.45 -20.56
C SER A 46 -12.55 3.46 -19.43
N ALA A 47 -11.35 4.03 -19.29
CA ALA A 47 -11.11 5.08 -18.30
C ALA A 47 -11.95 6.34 -18.61
N LEU A 48 -12.32 6.56 -19.88
CA LEU A 48 -13.27 7.60 -20.27
C LEU A 48 -14.68 7.26 -19.78
N ALA A 49 -15.11 6.00 -19.92
CA ALA A 49 -16.42 5.56 -19.45
C ALA A 49 -16.58 5.70 -17.93
N VAL A 50 -15.51 5.46 -17.17
CA VAL A 50 -15.49 5.65 -15.71
C VAL A 50 -15.72 7.12 -15.34
N ARG A 51 -15.21 8.05 -16.15
CA ARG A 51 -15.15 9.47 -15.79
C ARG A 51 -16.30 10.29 -16.38
N PHE A 52 -16.68 10.02 -17.62
CA PHE A 52 -17.69 10.76 -18.37
C PHE A 52 -19.00 9.98 -18.53
N GLY A 53 -19.00 8.70 -18.15
CA GLY A 53 -20.15 7.81 -18.24
C GLY A 53 -20.03 6.83 -19.41
N PRO A 54 -20.72 5.68 -19.33
CA PRO A 54 -20.65 4.63 -20.36
C PRO A 54 -21.23 5.07 -21.71
N ASP A 55 -22.10 6.07 -21.72
CA ASP A 55 -22.78 6.59 -22.92
C ASP A 55 -22.04 7.76 -23.59
N ASP A 56 -20.88 8.16 -23.05
CA ASP A 56 -20.06 9.23 -23.64
C ASP A 56 -19.57 8.78 -25.03
N PRO A 57 -19.73 9.60 -26.09
CA PRO A 57 -19.44 9.18 -27.46
C PRO A 57 -17.96 8.83 -27.66
N ASP A 58 -17.05 9.50 -26.95
CA ASP A 58 -15.61 9.21 -27.03
C ASP A 58 -15.28 7.93 -26.26
N ALA A 59 -15.93 7.68 -25.12
CA ALA A 59 -15.82 6.42 -24.40
C ALA A 59 -16.35 5.24 -25.22
N VAL A 60 -17.54 5.34 -25.81
CA VAL A 60 -18.13 4.32 -26.67
C VAL A 60 -17.22 4.05 -27.87
N ARG A 61 -16.78 5.09 -28.57
CA ARG A 61 -15.88 4.95 -29.74
C ARG A 61 -14.53 4.34 -29.38
N ALA A 62 -13.93 4.73 -28.25
CA ALA A 62 -12.69 4.13 -27.75
C ALA A 62 -12.87 2.65 -27.39
N THR A 63 -13.97 2.29 -26.72
CA THR A 63 -14.26 0.88 -26.38
C THR A 63 -14.48 0.03 -27.62
N ALA A 64 -15.22 0.53 -28.61
CA ALA A 64 -15.48 -0.17 -29.86
C ALA A 64 -14.20 -0.41 -30.68
N LEU A 65 -13.38 0.63 -30.86
CA LEU A 65 -12.12 0.50 -31.60
C LEU A 65 -11.12 -0.41 -30.89
N ARG A 66 -11.01 -0.31 -29.56
CA ARG A 66 -10.23 -1.26 -28.75
C ARG A 66 -10.72 -2.69 -28.97
N ALA A 67 -12.03 -2.92 -28.89
CA ALA A 67 -12.61 -4.25 -29.02
C ALA A 67 -12.27 -4.88 -30.38
N VAL A 68 -12.34 -4.11 -31.47
CA VAL A 68 -11.94 -4.57 -32.81
C VAL A 68 -10.45 -4.88 -32.84
N GLN A 69 -9.59 -3.95 -32.43
CA GLN A 69 -8.14 -4.13 -32.49
C GLN A 69 -7.65 -5.32 -31.65
N ASP A 70 -8.12 -5.42 -30.40
CA ASP A 70 -7.70 -6.47 -29.46
C ASP A 70 -8.31 -7.84 -29.79
N SER A 71 -9.46 -7.90 -30.49
CA SER A 71 -10.02 -9.16 -30.99
C SER A 71 -9.28 -9.66 -32.22
N VAL A 72 -8.92 -8.77 -33.16
CA VAL A 72 -8.10 -9.13 -34.34
C VAL A 72 -6.71 -9.59 -33.92
N LYS A 73 -6.09 -8.86 -32.98
CA LYS A 73 -4.80 -9.28 -32.41
C LYS A 73 -4.90 -10.69 -31.81
N ARG A 74 -5.92 -10.95 -30.99
CA ARG A 74 -6.11 -12.28 -30.38
C ARG A 74 -6.35 -13.37 -31.42
N TYR A 75 -7.06 -13.07 -32.49
CA TYR A 75 -7.25 -13.98 -33.61
C TYR A 75 -5.92 -14.38 -34.26
N ILE A 76 -5.03 -13.41 -34.51
CA ILE A 76 -3.72 -13.67 -35.10
C ILE A 76 -2.74 -14.32 -34.12
N ASP A 77 -2.72 -13.87 -32.86
CA ASP A 77 -1.94 -14.51 -31.81
C ASP A 77 -2.31 -16.00 -31.70
N TRP A 78 -3.59 -16.33 -31.78
CA TRP A 78 -4.09 -17.71 -31.81
C TRP A 78 -3.66 -18.47 -33.08
N GLN A 79 -3.70 -17.84 -34.25
CA GLN A 79 -3.24 -18.46 -35.50
C GLN A 79 -1.75 -18.80 -35.48
N HIS A 80 -0.92 -17.91 -34.92
CA HIS A 80 0.53 -18.10 -34.85
C HIS A 80 0.98 -18.97 -33.69
N HIS A 81 0.25 -18.96 -32.58
CA HIS A 81 0.58 -19.67 -31.35
C HIS A 81 -0.64 -20.45 -30.84
N PRO A 82 -1.09 -21.50 -31.56
CA PRO A 82 -2.19 -22.31 -31.09
C PRO A 82 -1.83 -22.92 -29.73
N ALA A 83 -2.71 -22.75 -28.74
CA ALA A 83 -2.44 -23.17 -27.38
C ALA A 83 -2.00 -24.66 -27.32
N PRO A 84 -0.99 -25.00 -26.49
CA PRO A 84 -0.66 -26.40 -26.25
C PRO A 84 -1.88 -27.09 -25.65
N GLY A 85 -2.29 -28.22 -26.22
CA GLY A 85 -3.58 -28.84 -25.93
C GLY A 85 -3.74 -29.18 -24.45
N THR A 86 -4.58 -28.42 -23.75
CA THR A 86 -4.94 -28.69 -22.37
C THR A 86 -6.30 -29.38 -22.29
N SER A 87 -6.21 -30.69 -22.01
CA SER A 87 -7.14 -31.51 -21.22
C SER A 87 -8.50 -31.97 -21.79
N ALA A 88 -8.72 -33.27 -21.59
CA ALA A 88 -9.97 -34.05 -21.48
C ALA A 88 -10.94 -34.14 -22.67
N ALA A 89 -11.12 -33.10 -23.48
CA ALA A 89 -11.81 -33.20 -24.76
C ALA A 89 -10.78 -33.50 -25.86
N GLY A 90 -11.13 -34.34 -26.84
CA GLY A 90 -10.22 -34.71 -27.92
C GLY A 90 -9.55 -33.46 -28.55
N PRO A 91 -8.27 -33.51 -28.97
CA PRO A 91 -7.50 -32.35 -29.41
C PRO A 91 -8.15 -31.44 -30.47
N GLY A 92 -9.19 -31.90 -31.17
CA GLY A 92 -9.92 -31.14 -32.19
C GLY A 92 -11.14 -30.38 -31.69
N GLU A 93 -11.88 -30.87 -30.68
CA GLU A 93 -13.17 -30.28 -30.28
C GLU A 93 -12.99 -28.96 -29.51
N TRP A 94 -12.00 -28.91 -28.62
CA TRP A 94 -11.66 -27.67 -27.90
C TRP A 94 -11.07 -26.60 -28.84
N ARG A 95 -10.37 -27.02 -29.91
CA ARG A 95 -9.83 -26.08 -30.91
C ARG A 95 -10.94 -25.44 -31.71
N LEU A 96 -11.87 -26.24 -32.22
CA LEU A 96 -13.01 -25.73 -33.00
C LEU A 96 -13.88 -24.78 -32.18
N THR A 97 -14.16 -25.12 -30.92
CA THR A 97 -14.94 -24.25 -30.02
C THR A 97 -14.20 -22.95 -29.67
N ALA A 98 -12.89 -22.99 -29.46
CA ALA A 98 -12.08 -21.80 -29.22
C ALA A 98 -12.01 -20.86 -30.43
N ILE A 99 -11.83 -21.41 -31.64
CA ILE A 99 -11.82 -20.63 -32.90
C ILE A 99 -13.17 -19.95 -33.11
N ASN A 100 -14.26 -20.71 -33.02
CA ASN A 100 -15.61 -20.17 -33.19
C ASN A 100 -15.88 -19.05 -32.18
N GLY A 101 -15.38 -19.19 -30.93
CA GLY A 101 -15.49 -18.15 -29.91
C GLY A 101 -14.73 -16.86 -30.27
N ILE A 102 -13.51 -16.96 -30.79
CA ILE A 102 -12.71 -15.79 -31.20
C ILE A 102 -13.31 -15.12 -32.44
N GLU A 103 -13.75 -15.90 -33.43
CA GLU A 103 -14.42 -15.39 -34.63
C GLU A 103 -15.76 -14.72 -34.31
N ASP A 104 -16.52 -15.28 -33.37
CA ASP A 104 -17.76 -14.67 -32.87
C ASP A 104 -17.50 -13.36 -32.13
N ASP A 105 -16.46 -13.31 -31.29
CA ASP A 105 -16.06 -12.09 -30.60
C ASP A 105 -15.62 -11.00 -31.58
N LEU A 106 -14.85 -11.35 -32.61
CA LEU A 106 -14.46 -10.44 -33.68
C LEU A 106 -15.69 -9.91 -34.44
N ARG A 107 -16.62 -10.80 -34.82
CA ARG A 107 -17.85 -10.41 -35.52
C ARG A 107 -18.71 -9.47 -34.67
N ARG A 108 -18.83 -9.76 -33.36
CA ARG A 108 -19.56 -8.89 -32.42
C ARG A 108 -18.88 -7.53 -32.29
N ALA A 109 -17.56 -7.47 -32.14
CA ALA A 109 -16.83 -6.21 -32.03
C ALA A 109 -17.00 -5.32 -33.26
N TYR A 110 -16.97 -5.91 -34.46
CA TYR A 110 -17.26 -5.19 -35.70
C TYR A 110 -18.68 -4.65 -35.76
N LEU A 111 -19.68 -5.48 -35.44
CA LEU A 111 -21.08 -5.06 -35.43
C LEU A 111 -21.32 -3.94 -34.41
N ASP A 112 -20.72 -4.05 -33.23
CA ASP A 112 -20.81 -3.06 -32.16
C ASP A 112 -20.18 -1.72 -32.55
N ALA A 113 -19.02 -1.75 -33.21
CA ALA A 113 -18.37 -0.54 -33.73
C ALA A 113 -19.21 0.16 -34.81
N VAL A 114 -19.80 -0.61 -35.73
CA VAL A 114 -20.70 -0.07 -36.76
C VAL A 114 -21.97 0.49 -36.12
N HIS A 115 -22.56 -0.22 -35.17
CA HIS A 115 -23.77 0.23 -34.47
C HIS A 115 -23.54 1.50 -33.66
N SER A 116 -22.35 1.64 -33.09
CA SER A 116 -21.88 2.83 -32.36
C SER A 116 -21.55 4.02 -33.28
N GLY A 117 -21.72 3.89 -34.60
CA GLY A 117 -21.48 4.97 -35.56
C GLY A 117 -20.00 5.28 -35.81
N VAL A 118 -19.09 4.37 -35.47
CA VAL A 118 -17.65 4.57 -35.71
C VAL A 118 -17.36 4.57 -37.21
N PRO A 119 -16.57 5.53 -37.73
CA PRO A 119 -16.23 5.58 -39.15
C PRO A 119 -15.51 4.30 -39.60
N ILE A 120 -15.91 3.75 -40.76
CA ILE A 120 -15.33 2.52 -41.33
C ILE A 120 -13.80 2.66 -41.51
N SER A 121 -13.30 3.86 -41.86
CA SER A 121 -11.86 4.12 -41.98
C SER A 121 -11.09 3.85 -40.68
N GLU A 122 -11.69 4.15 -39.53
CA GLU A 122 -11.07 3.93 -38.21
C GLU A 122 -11.18 2.47 -37.79
N ILE A 123 -12.30 1.81 -38.11
CA ILE A 123 -12.46 0.36 -37.92
C ILE A 123 -11.40 -0.38 -38.74
N ASN A 124 -11.18 0.01 -39.99
CA ASN A 124 -10.13 -0.57 -40.84
C ASN A 124 -8.74 -0.34 -40.25
N THR A 125 -8.46 0.86 -39.73
CA THR A 125 -7.18 1.15 -39.07
C THR A 125 -6.98 0.27 -37.83
N ALA A 126 -8.03 0.10 -37.01
CA ALA A 126 -8.00 -0.79 -35.84
C ALA A 126 -7.79 -2.25 -36.25
N HIS A 127 -8.40 -2.66 -37.35
CA HIS A 127 -8.20 -3.97 -37.93
C HIS A 127 -6.75 -4.17 -38.40
N ASP A 128 -6.21 -3.24 -39.17
CA ASP A 128 -4.84 -3.32 -39.71
C ASP A 128 -3.78 -3.34 -38.60
N LEU A 129 -3.96 -2.56 -37.53
CA LEU A 129 -3.08 -2.60 -36.36
C LEU A 129 -3.19 -3.92 -35.60
N GLY A 130 -4.41 -4.44 -35.43
CA GLY A 130 -4.63 -5.77 -34.88
C GLY A 130 -4.00 -6.85 -35.76
N LEU A 131 -4.06 -6.68 -37.09
CA LEU A 131 -3.43 -7.59 -38.06
C LEU A 131 -1.90 -7.61 -37.92
N ALA A 132 -1.31 -6.47 -37.58
CA ALA A 132 0.11 -6.34 -37.26
C ALA A 132 0.47 -6.90 -35.86
N GLY A 133 -0.48 -7.45 -35.11
CA GLY A 133 -0.28 -7.95 -33.74
C GLY A 133 -0.19 -6.84 -32.69
N VAL A 134 -0.56 -5.61 -33.03
CA VAL A 134 -0.48 -4.45 -32.15
C VAL A 134 -1.80 -4.27 -31.40
N GLY A 135 -1.74 -4.28 -30.07
CA GLY A 135 -2.92 -4.09 -29.21
C GLY A 135 -3.17 -2.62 -28.91
N TRP A 136 -4.38 -2.30 -28.45
CA TRP A 136 -4.78 -0.91 -28.17
C TRP A 136 -3.85 -0.20 -27.19
N ASN A 137 -3.38 -0.91 -26.16
CA ASN A 137 -2.49 -0.36 -25.13
C ASN A 137 -1.08 -0.03 -25.66
N GLN A 138 -0.70 -0.56 -26.82
CA GLN A 138 0.60 -0.33 -27.45
C GLN A 138 0.50 0.81 -28.47
N GLN A 139 -0.49 0.73 -29.35
CA GLN A 139 -0.78 1.76 -30.33
C GLN A 139 -2.29 1.81 -30.58
N PRO A 140 -2.99 2.82 -30.04
CA PRO A 140 -4.43 2.95 -30.25
C PRO A 140 -4.72 3.35 -31.69
N ALA A 141 -5.74 2.72 -32.30
CA ALA A 141 -6.18 3.03 -33.67
C ALA A 141 -6.53 4.50 -33.87
N HIS A 142 -7.03 5.17 -32.82
CA HIS A 142 -7.25 6.59 -32.80
C HIS A 142 -6.30 7.26 -31.79
N PRO A 143 -5.26 8.00 -32.24
CA PRO A 143 -4.21 8.53 -31.36
C PRO A 143 -4.76 9.46 -30.26
N LEU A 144 -5.69 10.35 -30.59
CA LEU A 144 -6.26 11.28 -29.61
C LEU A 144 -7.12 10.56 -28.56
N LEU A 145 -8.01 9.66 -28.97
CA LEU A 145 -8.84 8.88 -28.04
C LEU A 145 -7.97 8.02 -27.11
N GLY A 146 -6.94 7.35 -27.65
CA GLY A 146 -6.03 6.59 -26.81
C GLY A 146 -5.23 7.47 -25.84
N ARG A 147 -4.83 8.68 -26.25
CA ARG A 147 -4.21 9.66 -25.34
C ARG A 147 -5.17 10.14 -24.26
N LEU A 148 -6.42 10.45 -24.61
CA LEU A 148 -7.45 10.86 -23.66
C LEU A 148 -7.71 9.76 -22.63
N GLU A 149 -7.76 8.51 -23.09
CA GLU A 149 -7.98 7.37 -22.22
C GLU A 149 -6.80 7.10 -21.29
N HIS A 150 -5.57 7.24 -21.79
CA HIS A 150 -4.37 7.17 -20.98
C HIS A 150 -4.36 8.26 -19.90
N LEU A 151 -4.62 9.52 -20.28
CA LEU A 151 -4.70 10.64 -19.34
C LEU A 151 -5.84 10.49 -18.33
N ALA A 152 -7.00 9.96 -18.75
CA ALA A 152 -8.10 9.67 -17.84
C ALA A 152 -7.69 8.60 -16.83
N HIS A 153 -6.99 7.55 -17.27
CA HIS A 153 -6.49 6.52 -16.37
C HIS A 153 -5.46 7.07 -15.37
N GLU A 154 -4.46 7.82 -15.83
CA GLU A 154 -3.46 8.45 -14.96
C GLU A 154 -4.10 9.38 -13.92
N LEU A 155 -5.11 10.15 -14.33
CA LEU A 155 -5.82 11.02 -13.43
C LEU A 155 -6.62 10.24 -12.38
N THR A 156 -7.31 9.15 -12.74
CA THR A 156 -7.99 8.30 -11.76
C THR A 156 -7.02 7.70 -10.74
N LEU A 157 -5.82 7.31 -11.16
CA LEU A 157 -4.77 6.83 -10.26
C LEU A 157 -4.25 7.94 -9.34
N ALA A 158 -4.06 9.16 -9.87
CA ALA A 158 -3.64 10.31 -9.08
C ALA A 158 -4.70 10.70 -8.03
N GLU A 159 -5.98 10.68 -8.40
CA GLU A 159 -7.10 10.94 -7.48
C GLU A 159 -7.18 9.89 -6.37
N ALA A 160 -7.00 8.60 -6.71
CA ALA A 160 -6.96 7.53 -5.73
C ALA A 160 -5.82 7.72 -4.71
N ARG A 161 -4.61 8.06 -5.19
CA ARG A 161 -3.45 8.38 -4.33
C ARG A 161 -3.72 9.59 -3.44
N ALA A 162 -4.27 10.67 -4.01
CA ALA A 162 -4.64 11.84 -3.22
C ALA A 162 -5.73 11.52 -2.18
N GLY A 163 -6.62 10.57 -2.46
CA GLY A 163 -7.60 10.05 -1.51
C GLY A 163 -6.93 9.33 -0.33
N THR A 164 -5.98 8.44 -0.61
CA THR A 164 -5.22 7.73 0.44
C THR A 164 -4.39 8.68 1.29
N ASP A 165 -3.76 9.68 0.67
CA ASP A 165 -2.94 10.66 1.38
C ASP A 165 -3.80 11.54 2.31
N ARG A 166 -4.98 11.97 1.86
CA ARG A 166 -5.92 12.72 2.72
C ARG A 166 -6.41 11.89 3.91
N ALA A 167 -6.66 10.60 3.71
CA ALA A 167 -7.05 9.71 4.81
C ALA A 167 -5.92 9.58 5.84
N ARG A 168 -4.69 9.41 5.37
CA ARG A 168 -3.49 9.33 6.23
C ARG A 168 -3.24 10.64 6.98
N ILE A 169 -3.43 11.80 6.34
CA ILE A 169 -3.31 13.10 7.02
C ILE A 169 -4.30 13.20 8.17
N ARG A 170 -5.57 12.85 7.97
CA ARG A 170 -6.58 12.86 9.04
C ARG A 170 -6.26 11.90 10.18
N GLU A 171 -5.69 10.74 9.87
CA GLU A 171 -5.23 9.80 10.90
C GLU A 171 -4.11 10.40 11.76
N LEU A 172 -3.12 11.02 11.12
CA LEU A 172 -2.02 11.70 11.81
C LEU A 172 -2.50 12.91 12.61
N GLU A 173 -3.47 13.67 12.12
CA GLU A 173 -4.10 14.77 12.86
C GLU A 173 -4.79 14.25 14.14
N ASN A 174 -5.55 13.16 14.05
CA ASN A 174 -6.19 12.54 15.21
C ASN A 174 -5.16 11.99 16.21
N GLU A 175 -4.06 11.39 15.73
CA GLU A 175 -2.98 10.90 16.59
C GLU A 175 -2.28 12.06 17.31
N LEU A 176 -2.04 13.17 16.61
CA LEU A 176 -1.48 14.38 17.20
C LEU A 176 -2.39 14.95 18.28
N ASP A 177 -3.69 15.10 18.01
CA ASP A 177 -4.67 15.58 19.00
C ASP A 177 -4.75 14.67 20.23
N HIS A 178 -4.71 13.35 20.01
CA HIS A 178 -4.67 12.38 21.10
C HIS A 178 -3.40 12.53 21.94
N SER A 179 -2.24 12.68 21.31
CA SER A 179 -0.97 12.88 21.98
C SER A 179 -0.94 14.19 22.78
N HIS A 180 -1.51 15.27 22.23
CA HIS A 180 -1.61 16.56 22.89
C HIS A 180 -2.46 16.48 24.15
N THR A 181 -3.64 15.88 24.05
CA THR A 181 -4.54 15.64 25.19
C THR A 181 -3.82 14.81 26.27
N ARG A 182 -3.07 13.78 25.88
CA ARG A 182 -2.30 12.96 26.82
C ARG A 182 -1.20 13.76 27.52
N ILE A 183 -0.46 14.60 26.81
CA ILE A 183 0.56 15.48 27.40
C ILE A 183 -0.09 16.41 28.43
N GLU A 184 -1.24 17.01 28.11
CA GLU A 184 -1.97 17.89 29.02
C GLU A 184 -2.37 17.14 30.30
N THR A 185 -2.95 15.95 30.20
CA THR A 185 -3.29 15.14 31.38
C THR A 185 -2.07 14.79 32.24
N LEU A 186 -0.96 14.38 31.63
CA LEU A 186 0.27 14.06 32.36
C LEU A 186 0.89 15.29 33.02
N SER A 187 0.74 16.46 32.40
CA SER A 187 1.22 17.72 32.97
C SER A 187 0.43 18.13 34.21
N GLU A 188 -0.88 17.92 34.20
CA GLU A 188 -1.75 18.17 35.34
C GLU A 188 -1.45 17.17 36.47
N ASP A 189 -1.29 15.88 36.14
CA ASP A 189 -0.92 14.84 37.11
C ASP A 189 0.43 15.15 37.78
N LEU A 190 1.42 15.63 37.03
CA LEU A 190 2.72 16.03 37.56
C LEU A 190 2.58 17.24 38.50
N ALA A 191 1.79 18.25 38.11
CA ALA A 191 1.53 19.41 38.97
C ALA A 191 0.85 18.99 40.27
N HIS A 192 -0.14 18.10 40.21
CA HIS A 192 -0.81 17.53 41.37
C HIS A 192 0.16 16.74 42.27
N ALA A 193 1.01 15.89 41.69
CA ALA A 193 2.02 15.14 42.43
C ALA A 193 3.01 16.08 43.14
N ARG A 194 3.48 17.13 42.44
CA ARG A 194 4.39 18.13 43.02
C ARG A 194 3.74 18.88 44.19
N ASN A 195 2.48 19.30 44.05
CA ASN A 195 1.74 19.96 45.13
C ASN A 195 1.52 19.02 46.33
N THR A 196 1.26 17.74 46.06
CA THR A 196 1.10 16.73 47.11
C THR A 196 2.39 16.51 47.88
N ILE A 197 3.52 16.37 47.17
CA ILE A 197 4.85 16.25 47.80
C ILE A 197 5.16 17.49 48.62
N ALA A 198 4.93 18.70 48.08
CA ALA A 198 5.16 19.95 48.80
C ALA A 198 4.35 20.01 50.11
N ARG A 199 3.06 19.66 50.05
CA ARG A 199 2.19 19.59 51.24
C ARG A 199 2.70 18.56 52.26
N GLN A 200 3.06 17.36 51.81
CA GLN A 200 3.60 16.34 52.71
C GLN A 200 4.93 16.75 53.34
N THR A 201 5.80 17.44 52.60
CA THR A 201 7.05 17.97 53.16
C THR A 201 6.80 19.07 54.18
N GLU A 202 5.81 19.94 53.97
CA GLU A 202 5.41 20.96 54.94
C GLU A 202 4.84 20.29 56.21
N GLU A 203 3.95 19.31 56.07
CA GLU A 203 3.41 18.53 57.19
C GLU A 203 4.51 17.81 58.00
N LEU A 204 5.53 17.26 57.34
CA LEU A 204 6.67 16.64 58.01
C LEU A 204 7.54 17.66 58.75
N VAL A 205 7.82 18.81 58.14
CA VAL A 205 8.57 19.91 58.79
C VAL A 205 7.82 20.44 60.01
N ASP A 206 6.51 20.62 59.91
CA ASP A 206 5.66 21.05 61.02
C ASP A 206 5.59 20.00 62.13
N ALA A 207 5.52 18.72 61.78
CA ALA A 207 5.55 17.63 62.75
C ALA A 207 6.90 17.55 63.48
N ASP A 208 8.02 17.71 62.77
CA ASP A 208 9.37 17.78 63.36
C ASP A 208 9.51 18.99 64.29
N TRP A 209 8.91 20.13 63.92
CA TRP A 209 8.85 21.32 64.76
C TRP A 209 8.07 21.08 66.06
N LEU A 210 6.88 20.47 65.97
CA LEU A 210 5.99 20.21 67.11
C LEU A 210 6.50 19.09 68.05
N THR A 211 7.16 18.07 67.50
CA THR A 211 7.73 16.95 68.29
C THR A 211 9.08 17.30 68.93
N GLY A 212 9.57 18.52 68.74
CA GLY A 212 10.78 19.03 69.41
C GLY A 212 12.06 18.31 69.02
N HIS A 213 12.07 17.55 67.92
CA HIS A 213 13.26 16.88 67.38
C HIS A 213 14.10 17.87 66.56
N ARG A 214 14.40 19.03 67.16
CA ARG A 214 15.55 19.82 66.71
C ARG A 214 16.80 19.01 67.01
N HIS A 215 17.27 18.26 66.02
CA HIS A 215 18.70 18.08 65.86
C HIS A 215 19.29 19.46 65.60
N HIS A 216 19.50 20.21 66.68
CA HIS A 216 20.52 21.24 66.69
C HIS A 216 21.81 20.49 66.35
N ASN A 217 22.21 20.54 65.08
CA ASN A 217 23.57 20.26 64.66
C ASN A 217 24.46 21.34 65.29
N THR A 218 24.69 21.27 66.61
CA THR A 218 25.69 22.05 67.33
C THR A 218 27.07 21.43 67.23
N GLU A 219 27.21 20.31 66.52
CA GLU A 219 28.49 19.85 66.03
C GLU A 219 28.44 19.82 64.49
N PRO A 220 29.42 20.42 63.80
CA PRO A 220 29.55 20.22 62.37
C PRO A 220 29.86 18.73 62.14
N GLY A 221 28.83 17.97 61.78
CA GLY A 221 28.99 16.62 61.27
C GLY A 221 29.95 16.61 60.08
N PRO A 222 30.61 15.47 59.79
CA PRO A 222 31.66 15.39 58.78
C PRO A 222 31.14 15.96 57.45
N GLN A 223 31.75 17.05 57.00
CA GLN A 223 31.27 17.88 55.90
C GLN A 223 30.91 17.02 54.67
N PRO A 224 29.76 17.26 54.02
CA PRO A 224 29.35 16.53 52.81
C PRO A 224 30.37 16.64 51.67
N ALA A 225 31.25 17.64 51.71
CA ALA A 225 32.39 17.77 50.81
C ALA A 225 33.41 16.62 50.91
N ARG A 226 33.64 16.03 52.10
CA ARG A 226 34.52 14.85 52.25
C ARG A 226 33.86 13.57 51.76
N ALA A 227 32.56 13.41 52.01
CA ALA A 227 31.80 12.28 51.50
C ALA A 227 31.72 12.33 49.97
N LEU A 228 31.44 13.51 49.40
CA LEU A 228 31.46 13.72 47.95
C LEU A 228 32.86 13.58 47.34
N ALA A 229 33.91 13.99 48.05
CA ALA A 229 35.29 13.77 47.61
C ALA A 229 35.67 12.28 47.63
N GLN A 230 35.19 11.51 48.62
CA GLN A 230 35.37 10.06 48.65
C GLN A 230 34.61 9.37 47.51
N THR A 231 33.34 9.71 47.30
CA THR A 231 32.56 9.12 46.19
C THR A 231 33.14 9.49 44.82
N ASN A 232 33.65 10.72 44.66
CA ASN A 232 34.31 11.11 43.41
C ASN A 232 35.67 10.41 43.22
N ALA A 233 36.41 10.17 44.30
CA ALA A 233 37.65 9.39 44.24
C ALA A 233 37.37 7.92 43.92
N GLU A 234 36.30 7.35 44.47
CA GLU A 234 35.84 5.98 44.19
C GLU A 234 35.35 5.84 42.75
N LEU A 235 34.63 6.82 42.21
CA LEU A 235 34.23 6.85 40.80
C LEU A 235 35.43 7.02 39.85
N ALA A 236 36.44 7.79 40.24
CA ALA A 236 37.68 7.91 39.46
C ALA A 236 38.44 6.57 39.42
N LEU A 237 38.51 5.86 40.55
CA LEU A 237 39.13 4.54 40.65
C LEU A 237 38.37 3.48 39.84
N ALA A 238 37.04 3.53 39.85
CA ALA A 238 36.20 2.64 39.04
C ALA A 238 36.40 2.87 37.53
N ASN A 239 36.51 4.13 37.09
CA ASN A 239 36.81 4.45 35.69
C ASN A 239 38.20 3.99 35.25
N ASP A 240 39.21 4.07 36.13
CA ASP A 240 40.56 3.60 35.83
C ASP A 240 40.61 2.06 35.68
N ILE A 241 39.80 1.32 36.44
CA ILE A 241 39.68 -0.14 36.33
C ILE A 241 38.98 -0.54 35.02
N ASP A 242 37.89 0.14 34.66
CA ASP A 242 37.17 -0.07 33.39
C ASP A 242 38.04 0.26 32.17
N ALA A 243 38.89 1.28 32.28
CA ALA A 243 39.84 1.64 31.22
C ALA A 243 40.93 0.56 31.04
N LEU A 244 41.44 -0.01 32.15
CA LEU A 244 42.42 -1.10 32.11
C LEU A 244 41.82 -2.39 31.50
N GLU A 245 40.55 -2.68 31.80
CA GLU A 245 39.82 -3.85 31.27
C GLU A 245 39.52 -3.72 29.76
N ARG A 246 39.24 -2.50 29.26
CA ARG A 246 39.10 -2.25 27.81
C ARG A 246 40.42 -2.39 27.05
N THR A 247 41.55 -2.01 27.64
CA THR A 247 42.86 -2.18 26.98
C THR A 247 43.30 -3.63 26.87
N THR A 248 42.92 -4.48 27.83
CA THR A 248 43.19 -5.93 27.78
C THR A 248 42.22 -6.68 26.85
N SER A 249 41.01 -6.17 26.63
CA SER A 249 40.05 -6.70 25.66
C SER A 249 40.38 -6.35 24.19
N LEU A 250 41.13 -5.28 23.92
CA LEU A 250 41.49 -4.92 22.54
C LEU A 250 42.52 -5.88 21.93
N ASP A 251 43.42 -6.45 22.73
CA ASP A 251 44.45 -7.40 22.26
C ASP A 251 43.88 -8.76 21.81
N THR A 252 42.66 -9.12 22.25
CA THR A 252 41.97 -10.34 21.79
C THR A 252 41.11 -10.13 20.55
N SER A 253 41.07 -8.93 19.97
CA SER A 253 40.29 -8.64 18.75
C SER A 253 41.10 -8.72 17.45
N GLY A 254 42.44 -8.74 17.53
CA GLY A 254 43.32 -8.76 16.35
C GLY A 254 43.28 -10.05 15.52
N TRP A 255 42.93 -11.19 16.11
CA TRP A 255 42.87 -12.49 15.42
C TRP A 255 41.59 -12.72 14.59
N ILE A 256 40.50 -12.00 14.90
CA ILE A 256 39.21 -12.17 14.20
C ILE A 256 39.27 -11.53 12.81
N SER A 257 39.87 -10.33 12.68
CA SER A 257 40.03 -9.67 11.39
C SER A 257 40.90 -10.48 10.41
N THR A 258 41.97 -11.13 10.90
CA THR A 258 42.81 -12.01 10.06
C THR A 258 42.11 -13.31 9.64
N ALA A 259 41.13 -13.79 10.41
CA ALA A 259 40.33 -14.96 10.05
C ALA A 259 39.26 -14.65 8.98
N ILE A 260 38.77 -13.41 8.93
CA ILE A 260 37.75 -12.96 7.96
C ILE A 260 38.38 -12.74 6.57
N ASP A 261 39.61 -12.22 6.49
CA ASP A 261 40.30 -12.01 5.21
C ASP A 261 40.74 -13.31 4.50
N THR A 262 40.74 -14.44 5.20
CA THR A 262 41.16 -15.74 4.63
C THR A 262 39.98 -16.55 4.04
N ALA A 263 38.73 -16.10 4.21
CA ALA A 263 37.53 -16.89 3.92
C ALA A 263 36.77 -16.53 2.63
N LEU A 264 37.16 -15.49 1.87
CA LEU A 264 36.48 -15.11 0.63
C LEU A 264 37.37 -15.24 -0.61
N PRO A 265 37.11 -16.22 -1.50
CA PRO A 265 37.69 -16.24 -2.83
C PRO A 265 36.90 -15.31 -3.77
N GLY A 266 37.52 -14.17 -4.12
CA GLY A 266 37.46 -13.46 -5.40
C GLY A 266 36.12 -12.99 -5.97
N GLN A 267 35.91 -11.66 -6.03
CA GLN A 267 35.33 -10.94 -7.18
C GLN A 267 35.55 -9.41 -7.05
N PRO A 268 35.47 -8.62 -8.13
CA PRO A 268 36.58 -7.79 -8.59
C PRO A 268 36.42 -6.31 -8.23
N ASP A 269 37.57 -5.64 -8.15
CA ASP A 269 37.74 -4.20 -8.11
C ASP A 269 37.20 -3.54 -9.40
N TYR A 270 36.00 -2.96 -9.36
CA TYR A 270 35.69 -1.77 -10.17
C TYR A 270 34.40 -1.08 -9.69
N TRP A 271 34.57 -0.06 -8.86
CA TRP A 271 33.59 1.02 -8.70
C TRP A 271 34.07 2.21 -9.55
N PRO A 272 33.21 2.91 -10.29
CA PRO A 272 33.62 4.10 -11.02
C PRO A 272 33.90 5.25 -10.05
N ASP A 273 35.11 5.79 -10.20
CA ASP A 273 35.67 6.95 -9.54
C ASP A 273 34.74 8.17 -9.68
N THR A 274 34.15 8.62 -8.57
CA THR A 274 33.44 9.90 -8.53
C THR A 274 34.45 10.95 -8.13
N THR A 275 34.83 11.74 -9.14
CA THR A 275 35.81 12.81 -9.04
C THR A 275 35.33 13.92 -8.11
N ASP A 276 36.25 14.29 -7.22
CA ASP A 276 36.32 15.45 -6.35
C ASP A 276 35.95 16.77 -7.08
N PRO A 277 35.03 17.61 -6.55
CA PRO A 277 34.85 18.96 -7.05
C PRO A 277 35.92 19.90 -6.47
N ASP A 278 36.95 20.12 -7.27
CA ASP A 278 38.02 21.09 -7.00
C ASP A 278 37.47 22.52 -6.84
N THR A 279 38.07 23.19 -5.86
CA THR A 279 38.03 24.60 -5.49
C THR A 279 37.98 25.60 -6.67
N GLY A 280 36.94 26.43 -6.72
CA GLY A 280 36.91 27.65 -7.53
C GLY A 280 37.68 28.82 -6.87
N PRO A 281 38.23 29.77 -7.64
CA PRO A 281 38.94 30.94 -7.11
C PRO A 281 37.96 32.01 -6.54
N PRO A 282 38.42 32.88 -5.61
CA PRO A 282 37.55 33.72 -4.77
C PRO A 282 36.95 34.94 -5.49
N PRO A 283 35.88 35.54 -4.93
CA PRO A 283 35.12 36.61 -5.57
C PRO A 283 35.84 37.97 -5.53
N SER A 284 35.89 38.64 -6.67
CA SER A 284 36.25 40.06 -6.76
C SER A 284 35.13 40.92 -6.14
N THR A 285 35.51 41.74 -5.17
CA THR A 285 34.72 42.86 -4.65
C THR A 285 35.04 44.14 -5.43
N MET A 286 34.15 45.13 -5.31
CA MET A 286 34.09 46.47 -5.94
C MET A 286 33.13 46.50 -7.15
N ASP A 287 31.87 46.90 -6.98
CA ASP A 287 31.38 48.25 -6.66
C ASP A 287 31.95 49.30 -7.62
N HIS A 288 31.17 49.67 -8.63
CA HIS A 288 30.74 51.05 -8.87
C HIS A 288 29.62 51.08 -9.92
N GLY A 289 28.60 51.89 -9.64
CA GLY A 289 27.44 52.16 -10.48
C GLY A 289 27.74 53.00 -11.73
N PRO A 290 26.68 53.53 -12.36
CA PRO A 290 26.47 53.53 -13.81
C PRO A 290 27.01 54.81 -14.49
N GLU A 291 27.16 54.82 -15.82
CA GLU A 291 26.72 55.92 -16.72
C GLU A 291 27.08 55.67 -18.22
N VAL A 292 26.03 55.60 -19.05
CA VAL A 292 25.81 56.21 -20.39
C VAL A 292 26.69 55.84 -21.62
N THR A 293 25.94 55.52 -22.69
CA THR A 293 26.30 55.42 -24.12
C THR A 293 26.94 56.68 -24.71
N PRO A 294 27.68 56.54 -25.81
CA PRO A 294 27.08 56.95 -27.10
C PRO A 294 27.11 55.84 -28.17
#